data_AF-A0A382D5S0-F1
#
_entry.id   AF-A0A382D5S0-F1
#
_cell.length_a   1.000
_cell.length_b   1.000
_cell.length_c   1.000
_cell.angle_alpha   90.00
_cell.angle_beta   90.00
_cell.angle_gamma   90.00
#
_symmetry.space_group_name_H-M   'P 1'
#
loop_
_entity.id
_entity.type
_entity.pdbx_description
1 polymer ?
#
loop_
_entity_poly.entity_id
_entity_poly.type
_entity_poly.pdbx_seq_one_letter_code
_entity_poly.pdbx_strand_id
1 'polypeptide(L)'
;MINQEDLINKVKAYNKFLNPDTLSKAYNFALKAHENQQRISGDPYLIHPVAVANILTDLKLDSATIATGLLHDTIEDTKATYKTVKDEFGKEVADLVEGVTKISALEDKAKKNSKAENFRKLILATSKDIRVLLVKIADRLHNMRTIAGFDDIEKRKKIAKETMEIYAPLTDRMGMNRIRDELEDISFKVLNPEARELITKRLKVKKEDRKETVKEISKEFINVLKENGINVKITGREKTPFSIWRKIQKK
;
A
#
# COMPACT_ATOMS: atom_id res chain seq x y z
N MET A 1 -16.39 3.88 1.06
CA MET A 1 -15.74 2.56 1.22
C MET A 1 -16.24 1.68 0.10
N ILE A 2 -15.38 0.88 -0.54
CA ILE A 2 -15.85 -0.07 -1.55
C ILE A 2 -16.66 -1.14 -0.84
N ASN A 3 -17.89 -1.40 -1.29
CA ASN A 3 -18.69 -2.47 -0.71
C ASN A 3 -18.22 -3.84 -1.26
N GLN A 4 -18.78 -4.92 -0.73
CA GLN A 4 -18.41 -6.29 -1.14
C GLN A 4 -18.61 -6.51 -2.64
N GLU A 5 -19.75 -6.09 -3.19
CA GLU A 5 -20.12 -6.30 -4.59
C GLU A 5 -19.17 -5.53 -5.52
N ASP A 6 -18.88 -4.27 -5.21
CA ASP A 6 -17.95 -3.43 -5.96
C ASP A 6 -16.54 -4.03 -5.97
N LEU A 7 -16.07 -4.58 -4.83
CA LEU A 7 -14.77 -5.23 -4.75
C LEU A 7 -14.73 -6.47 -5.66
N ILE A 8 -15.76 -7.32 -5.60
CA ILE A 8 -15.88 -8.51 -6.43
C ILE A 8 -15.91 -8.12 -7.91
N ASN A 9 -16.71 -7.11 -8.28
CA ASN A 9 -16.82 -6.62 -9.66
C ASN A 9 -15.50 -6.06 -10.18
N LYS A 10 -14.75 -5.35 -9.33
CA LYS A 10 -13.43 -4.84 -9.68
C LYS A 10 -12.41 -5.96 -9.92
N VAL A 11 -12.46 -7.05 -9.15
CA VAL A 11 -11.62 -8.22 -9.39
C VAL A 11 -12.04 -8.95 -10.67
N LYS A 12 -13.34 -9.14 -10.89
CA LYS A 12 -13.89 -9.76 -12.13
C LYS A 12 -13.43 -9.03 -13.39
N ALA A 13 -13.25 -7.71 -13.33
CA ALA A 13 -12.83 -6.91 -14.47
C ALA A 13 -11.45 -7.27 -15.04
N TYR A 14 -10.56 -7.89 -14.25
CA TYR A 14 -9.24 -8.34 -14.72
C TYR A 14 -8.96 -9.83 -14.52
N ASN A 15 -9.67 -10.50 -13.61
CA ASN A 15 -9.52 -11.93 -13.35
C ASN A 15 -10.78 -12.70 -13.78
N LYS A 16 -10.73 -13.29 -14.98
CA LYS A 16 -11.83 -14.10 -15.54
C LYS A 16 -12.06 -15.42 -14.81
N PHE A 17 -11.07 -15.90 -14.06
CA PHE A 17 -11.12 -17.17 -13.32
C PHE A 17 -11.50 -16.99 -11.85
N LEU A 18 -11.90 -15.78 -11.47
CA LEU A 18 -12.36 -15.50 -10.12
C LEU A 18 -13.54 -16.40 -9.77
N ASN A 19 -13.46 -17.09 -8.64
CA ASN A 19 -14.63 -17.60 -7.93
C ASN A 19 -15.20 -16.50 -7.01
N PRO A 20 -16.35 -15.88 -7.34
CA PRO A 20 -16.93 -14.79 -6.55
C PRO A 20 -17.35 -15.26 -5.14
N ASP A 21 -17.75 -16.52 -5.01
CA ASP A 21 -18.22 -17.08 -3.74
C ASP A 21 -17.09 -17.17 -2.72
N THR A 22 -15.87 -17.48 -3.17
CA THR A 22 -14.70 -17.51 -2.29
C THR A 22 -14.38 -16.13 -1.72
N LEU A 23 -14.40 -15.07 -2.56
CA LEU A 23 -14.19 -13.71 -2.08
C LEU A 23 -15.35 -13.21 -1.21
N SER A 24 -16.58 -13.56 -1.57
CA SER A 24 -17.76 -13.25 -0.77
C SER A 24 -17.66 -13.88 0.62
N LYS A 25 -17.26 -15.16 0.68
CA LYS A 25 -17.00 -15.89 1.91
C LYS A 25 -15.88 -15.26 2.73
N ALA A 26 -14.76 -14.87 2.12
CA ALA A 26 -13.65 -14.23 2.81
C ALA A 26 -14.05 -12.87 3.42
N TYR A 27 -14.82 -12.08 2.68
CA TYR A 27 -15.37 -10.80 3.16
C TYR A 27 -16.28 -11.01 4.38
N ASN A 28 -17.23 -11.94 4.27
CA ASN A 28 -18.16 -12.25 5.36
C ASN A 28 -17.45 -12.85 6.59
N PHE A 29 -16.40 -13.65 6.37
CA PHE A 29 -15.58 -14.18 7.44
C PHE A 29 -14.84 -13.05 8.18
N ALA A 30 -14.20 -12.13 7.45
CA ALA A 30 -13.54 -10.98 8.05
C ALA A 30 -14.52 -10.09 8.82
N LEU A 31 -15.72 -9.84 8.26
CA LEU A 31 -16.78 -9.09 8.93
C LEU A 31 -17.15 -9.74 10.28
N LYS A 32 -17.39 -11.05 10.31
CA LYS A 32 -17.74 -11.79 11.53
C LYS A 32 -16.59 -11.85 12.53
N ALA A 33 -15.37 -12.10 12.06
CA ALA A 33 -14.20 -12.24 12.92
C ALA A 33 -13.90 -10.94 13.69
N HIS A 34 -14.17 -9.79 13.07
CA HIS A 34 -13.93 -8.46 13.64
C HIS A 34 -15.22 -7.72 14.07
N GLU A 35 -16.35 -8.41 14.21
CA GLU A 35 -17.68 -7.82 14.51
C GLU A 35 -17.66 -6.94 15.77
N ASN A 36 -16.93 -7.36 16.81
CA ASN A 36 -16.81 -6.66 18.08
C ASN A 36 -15.56 -5.78 18.19
N GLN A 37 -14.88 -5.51 17.08
CA GLN A 37 -13.64 -4.73 17.06
C GLN A 37 -13.84 -3.38 16.39
N GLN A 38 -13.27 -2.36 17.00
CA GLN A 38 -13.22 -1.00 16.47
C GLN A 38 -11.77 -0.60 16.19
N ARG A 39 -11.56 0.23 15.16
CA ARG A 39 -10.31 0.93 14.93
C ARG A 39 -10.09 1.95 16.06
N ILE A 40 -8.84 2.40 16.20
CA ILE A 40 -8.48 3.52 17.10
C ILE A 40 -9.26 4.81 16.73
N SER A 41 -9.65 4.97 15.46
CA SER A 41 -10.49 6.07 14.98
C SER A 41 -11.98 5.96 15.40
N GLY A 42 -12.40 4.84 15.99
CA GLY A 42 -13.80 4.54 16.32
C GLY A 42 -14.59 3.86 15.19
N ASP A 43 -14.01 3.73 14.00
CA ASP A 43 -14.67 3.07 12.87
C ASP A 43 -14.71 1.53 13.02
N PRO A 44 -15.65 0.81 12.38
CA PRO A 44 -15.62 -0.66 12.33
C PRO A 44 -14.28 -1.20 11.83
N TYR A 45 -13.74 -2.26 12.43
CA TYR A 45 -12.42 -2.78 12.03
C TYR A 45 -12.37 -3.27 10.57
N LEU A 46 -13.50 -3.77 10.04
CA LEU A 46 -13.62 -4.29 8.67
C LEU A 46 -13.14 -3.30 7.58
N ILE A 47 -13.17 -1.99 7.84
CA ILE A 47 -12.70 -0.97 6.89
C ILE A 47 -11.29 -1.28 6.38
N HIS A 48 -10.43 -1.78 7.26
CA HIS A 48 -9.04 -1.99 6.93
C HIS A 48 -8.76 -3.19 6.04
N PRO A 49 -9.19 -4.41 6.38
CA PRO A 49 -9.03 -5.54 5.49
C PRO A 49 -9.62 -5.27 4.09
N VAL A 50 -10.77 -4.58 4.03
CA VAL A 50 -11.40 -4.21 2.75
C VAL A 50 -10.55 -3.20 1.97
N ALA A 51 -9.98 -2.20 2.63
CA ALA A 51 -9.11 -1.23 1.98
C ALA A 51 -7.78 -1.86 1.51
N VAL A 52 -7.22 -2.80 2.28
CA VAL A 52 -6.04 -3.59 1.89
C VAL A 52 -6.36 -4.44 0.65
N ALA A 53 -7.46 -5.18 0.66
CA ALA A 53 -7.93 -5.94 -0.50
C ALA A 53 -8.15 -5.06 -1.74
N ASN A 54 -8.67 -3.85 -1.57
CA ASN A 54 -8.85 -2.89 -2.66
C ASN A 54 -7.51 -2.39 -3.24
N ILE A 55 -6.50 -2.15 -2.40
CA ILE A 55 -5.14 -1.80 -2.84
C ILE A 55 -4.52 -2.95 -3.66
N LEU A 56 -4.67 -4.20 -3.18
CA LEU A 56 -4.18 -5.38 -3.90
C LEU A 56 -4.92 -5.58 -5.23
N THR A 57 -6.21 -5.22 -5.26
CA THR A 57 -7.03 -5.25 -6.47
C THR A 57 -6.57 -4.20 -7.49
N ASP A 58 -6.15 -3.00 -7.06
CA ASP A 58 -5.52 -1.99 -7.94
C ASP A 58 -4.22 -2.50 -8.59
N LEU A 59 -3.52 -3.42 -7.92
CA LEU A 59 -2.33 -4.09 -8.43
C LEU A 59 -2.65 -5.31 -9.31
N LYS A 60 -3.94 -5.62 -9.50
CA LYS A 60 -4.46 -6.73 -10.31
C LYS A 60 -3.94 -8.11 -9.88
N LEU A 61 -3.85 -8.35 -8.57
CA LEU A 61 -3.36 -9.63 -8.01
C LEU A 61 -4.43 -10.72 -8.05
N ASP A 62 -3.99 -11.97 -7.90
CA ASP A 62 -4.83 -13.16 -7.94
C ASP A 62 -5.81 -13.24 -6.76
N SER A 63 -6.88 -14.02 -6.93
CA SER A 63 -7.96 -14.14 -5.94
C SER A 63 -7.48 -14.62 -4.57
N ALA A 64 -6.47 -15.49 -4.50
CA ALA A 64 -5.92 -15.95 -3.23
C ALA A 64 -5.26 -14.79 -2.48
N THR A 65 -4.48 -13.95 -3.17
CA THR A 65 -3.90 -12.73 -2.57
C THR A 65 -4.96 -11.74 -2.09
N ILE A 66 -6.04 -11.54 -2.86
CA ILE A 66 -7.13 -10.63 -2.44
C ILE A 66 -7.84 -11.20 -1.19
N ALA A 67 -8.10 -12.50 -1.16
CA ALA A 67 -8.65 -13.18 0.01
C ALA A 67 -7.73 -13.07 1.22
N THR A 68 -6.41 -13.27 1.04
CA THR A 68 -5.41 -13.04 2.09
C THR A 68 -5.48 -11.60 2.61
N GLY A 69 -5.62 -10.60 1.76
CA GLY A 69 -5.79 -9.20 2.18
C GLY A 69 -7.02 -8.98 3.07
N LEU A 70 -8.13 -9.66 2.80
CA LEU A 70 -9.32 -9.63 3.66
C LEU A 70 -9.12 -10.35 5.00
N LEU A 71 -8.21 -11.33 5.04
CA LEU A 71 -8.03 -12.23 6.19
C LEU A 71 -6.74 -11.98 6.98
N HIS A 72 -5.89 -11.03 6.56
CA HIS A 72 -4.50 -10.96 7.01
C HIS A 72 -4.33 -10.78 8.53
N ASP A 73 -5.24 -10.03 9.17
CA ASP A 73 -5.22 -9.80 10.62
C ASP A 73 -6.09 -10.80 11.40
N THR A 74 -6.80 -11.71 10.72
CA THR A 74 -7.76 -12.60 11.41
C THR A 74 -7.08 -13.58 12.36
N ILE A 75 -5.90 -14.11 12.00
CA ILE A 75 -5.15 -15.03 12.88
C ILE A 75 -4.51 -14.29 14.06
N GLU A 76 -4.11 -13.04 13.87
CA GLU A 76 -3.40 -12.25 14.88
C GLU A 76 -4.37 -11.61 15.88
N ASP A 77 -5.47 -11.04 15.39
CA ASP A 77 -6.37 -10.20 16.18
C ASP A 77 -7.67 -10.89 16.62
N THR A 78 -7.94 -12.11 16.15
CA THR A 78 -9.22 -12.80 16.41
C THR A 78 -9.01 -14.24 16.89
N LYS A 79 -10.10 -14.99 17.07
CA LYS A 79 -10.06 -16.42 17.45
C LYS A 79 -9.78 -17.35 16.25
N ALA A 80 -9.64 -16.81 15.04
CA ALA A 80 -9.34 -17.61 13.87
C ALA A 80 -7.95 -18.27 14.00
N THR A 81 -7.82 -19.50 13.52
CA THR A 81 -6.55 -20.22 13.51
C THR A 81 -6.15 -20.57 12.08
N TYR A 82 -4.88 -20.93 11.88
CA TYR A 82 -4.42 -21.47 10.59
C TYR A 82 -5.33 -22.61 10.10
N LYS A 83 -5.73 -23.51 11.00
CA LYS A 83 -6.62 -24.64 10.66
C LYS A 83 -7.97 -24.14 10.17
N THR A 84 -8.57 -23.17 10.86
CA THR A 84 -9.83 -22.53 10.44
C THR A 84 -9.71 -21.94 9.03
N VAL A 85 -8.66 -21.16 8.76
CA VAL A 85 -8.45 -20.56 7.43
C VAL A 85 -8.24 -21.62 6.35
N LYS A 86 -7.48 -22.68 6.67
CA LYS A 86 -7.22 -23.79 5.75
C LYS A 86 -8.48 -24.58 5.40
N ASP A 87 -9.30 -24.89 6.39
CA ASP A 87 -10.53 -25.65 6.21
C ASP A 87 -11.57 -24.83 5.39
N GLU A 88 -11.60 -23.51 5.58
CA GLU A 88 -12.58 -22.64 4.93
C GLU A 88 -12.15 -22.14 3.53
N PHE A 89 -10.85 -21.89 3.31
CA PHE A 89 -10.32 -21.21 2.11
C PHE A 89 -9.20 -21.98 1.40
N GLY A 90 -8.81 -23.14 1.91
CA GLY A 90 -7.76 -23.97 1.35
C GLY A 90 -6.35 -23.63 1.85
N LYS A 91 -5.42 -24.55 1.57
CA LYS A 91 -4.03 -24.49 2.06
C LYS A 91 -3.29 -23.24 1.59
N GLU A 92 -3.48 -22.83 0.34
CA GLU A 92 -2.78 -21.69 -0.23
C GLU A 92 -3.08 -20.38 0.52
N VAL A 93 -4.35 -20.05 0.73
CA VAL A 93 -4.75 -18.85 1.46
C VAL A 93 -4.25 -18.91 2.91
N ALA A 94 -4.34 -20.08 3.56
CA ALA A 94 -3.86 -20.26 4.92
C ALA A 94 -2.34 -20.04 5.05
N ASP A 95 -1.55 -20.58 4.13
CA ASP A 95 -0.09 -20.39 4.10
C ASP A 95 0.27 -18.92 3.88
N LEU A 96 -0.47 -18.22 3.01
CA LEU A 96 -0.27 -16.79 2.77
C LEU A 96 -0.60 -15.96 4.02
N VAL A 97 -1.76 -16.18 4.65
CA VAL A 97 -2.16 -15.46 5.88
C VAL A 97 -1.16 -15.72 6.99
N GLU A 98 -0.75 -16.97 7.21
CA GLU A 98 0.27 -17.32 8.21
C GLU A 98 1.62 -16.67 7.92
N GLY A 99 2.02 -16.61 6.64
CA GLY A 99 3.21 -15.89 6.20
C GLY A 99 3.17 -14.41 6.58
N VAL A 100 2.02 -13.77 6.39
CA VAL A 100 1.82 -12.35 6.74
C VAL A 100 1.96 -12.14 8.25
N THR A 101 1.28 -12.96 9.06
CA THR A 101 1.38 -12.91 10.53
C THR A 101 2.81 -13.16 11.03
N LYS A 102 3.53 -14.12 10.45
CA LYS A 102 4.93 -14.40 10.80
C LYS A 102 5.85 -13.22 10.52
N ILE A 103 5.65 -12.50 9.41
CA ILE A 103 6.41 -11.29 9.10
C ILE A 103 6.10 -10.19 10.13
N SER A 104 4.83 -9.98 10.50
CA SER A 104 4.46 -9.03 11.56
C SER A 104 5.18 -9.34 12.89
N ALA A 105 5.19 -10.60 13.31
CA ALA A 105 5.89 -11.01 14.54
C ALA A 105 7.42 -10.80 14.48
N LEU A 106 8.04 -11.00 13.30
CA LEU A 106 9.46 -10.71 13.10
C LEU A 106 9.75 -9.21 13.11
N GLU A 107 8.85 -8.39 12.55
CA GLU A 107 8.91 -6.93 12.61
C GLU A 107 8.99 -6.44 14.05
N ASP A 108 8.11 -6.95 14.91
CA ASP A 108 8.06 -6.55 16.32
C ASP A 108 9.29 -6.97 17.12
N LYS A 109 9.91 -8.10 16.78
CA LYS A 109 11.21 -8.50 17.34
C LYS A 109 12.34 -7.62 16.82
N ALA A 110 12.37 -7.32 15.53
CA ALA A 110 13.41 -6.50 14.91
C ALA A 110 13.37 -5.04 15.41
N LYS A 111 12.17 -4.50 15.69
CA LYS A 111 11.96 -3.18 16.31
C LYS A 111 12.72 -2.98 17.62
N LYS A 112 13.08 -4.05 18.33
CA LYS A 112 13.80 -3.98 19.61
C LYS A 112 15.33 -3.94 19.46
N ASN A 113 15.89 -4.47 18.36
CA ASN A 113 17.31 -4.85 18.31
C ASN A 113 18.08 -4.49 17.02
N SER A 114 17.46 -3.99 15.94
CA SER A 114 18.08 -4.05 14.59
C SER A 114 18.15 -2.74 13.81
N LYS A 115 19.22 -2.58 13.00
CA LYS A 115 19.31 -1.62 11.89
C LYS A 115 18.31 -2.00 10.79
N ALA A 116 17.63 -1.02 10.20
CA ALA A 116 16.60 -1.22 9.16
C ALA A 116 17.09 -2.07 7.96
N GLU A 117 18.38 -2.01 7.62
CA GLU A 117 18.97 -2.78 6.52
C GLU A 117 18.94 -4.30 6.75
N ASN A 118 19.22 -4.75 7.97
CA ASN A 118 19.20 -6.17 8.32
C ASN A 118 17.77 -6.72 8.28
N PHE A 119 16.79 -5.90 8.68
CA PHE A 119 15.39 -6.27 8.61
C PHE A 119 14.89 -6.38 7.16
N ARG A 120 15.31 -5.45 6.28
CA ARG A 120 15.02 -5.56 4.84
C ARG A 120 15.58 -6.86 4.24
N LYS A 121 16.79 -7.28 4.64
CA LYS A 121 17.39 -8.55 4.20
C LYS A 121 16.62 -9.76 4.75
N LEU A 122 16.20 -9.68 6.01
CA LEU A 122 15.40 -10.72 6.66
C LEU A 122 14.07 -10.94 5.95
N ILE A 123 13.27 -9.89 5.72
CA ILE A 123 11.98 -10.00 5.02
C ILE A 123 12.13 -10.67 3.65
N LEU A 124 13.14 -10.25 2.88
CA LEU A 124 13.38 -10.81 1.56
C LEU A 124 13.82 -12.28 1.61
N ALA A 125 14.58 -12.67 2.64
CA ALA A 125 15.04 -14.04 2.82
C ALA A 125 13.95 -14.98 3.35
N THR A 126 12.99 -14.46 4.14
CA THR A 126 11.92 -15.25 4.75
C THR A 126 10.67 -15.36 3.87
N SER A 127 10.44 -14.41 2.96
CA SER A 127 9.28 -14.42 2.07
C SER A 127 9.50 -15.37 0.89
N LYS A 128 9.19 -16.66 1.07
CA LYS A 128 9.20 -17.66 -0.03
C LYS A 128 8.20 -17.35 -1.13
N ASP A 129 7.11 -16.66 -0.78
CA ASP A 129 6.08 -16.20 -1.70
C ASP A 129 6.02 -14.67 -1.67
N ILE A 130 6.14 -14.04 -2.85
CA ILE A 130 6.13 -12.58 -2.99
C ILE A 130 4.76 -11.97 -2.64
N ARG A 131 3.68 -12.75 -2.73
CA ARG A 131 2.32 -12.30 -2.41
C ARG A 131 2.19 -11.90 -0.95
N VAL A 132 2.89 -12.58 -0.05
CA VAL A 132 2.96 -12.21 1.39
C VAL A 132 3.52 -10.80 1.55
N LEU A 133 4.61 -10.48 0.85
CA LEU A 133 5.21 -9.15 0.89
C LEU A 133 4.29 -8.08 0.29
N LEU A 134 3.59 -8.40 -0.81
CA LEU A 134 2.61 -7.49 -1.42
C LEU A 134 1.46 -7.16 -0.47
N VAL A 135 0.95 -8.16 0.26
CA VAL A 135 -0.06 -7.93 1.32
C VAL A 135 0.48 -7.02 2.41
N LYS A 136 1.70 -7.27 2.93
CA LYS A 136 2.32 -6.38 3.94
C LYS A 136 2.54 -4.95 3.44
N ILE A 137 2.88 -4.77 2.17
CA ILE A 137 3.01 -3.44 1.56
C ILE A 137 1.65 -2.74 1.49
N ALA A 138 0.59 -3.47 1.09
CA ALA A 138 -0.77 -2.91 1.03
C ALA A 138 -1.32 -2.55 2.42
N ASP A 139 -1.11 -3.42 3.41
CA ASP A 139 -1.35 -3.17 4.83
C ASP A 139 -0.64 -1.89 5.28
N ARG A 140 0.69 -1.82 5.09
CA ARG A 140 1.48 -0.64 5.47
C ARG A 140 0.99 0.63 4.77
N LEU A 141 0.68 0.57 3.47
CA LEU A 141 0.16 1.71 2.73
C LEU A 141 -1.15 2.21 3.32
N HIS A 142 -2.08 1.31 3.65
CA HIS A 142 -3.33 1.70 4.29
C HIS A 142 -3.08 2.33 5.67
N ASN A 143 -2.21 1.74 6.49
CA ASN A 143 -1.86 2.29 7.80
C ASN A 143 -1.23 3.69 7.70
N MET A 144 -0.43 3.94 6.67
CA MET A 144 0.09 5.28 6.39
C MET A 144 -1.03 6.25 5.96
N ARG A 145 -1.96 5.83 5.11
CA ARG A 145 -3.11 6.67 4.72
C ARG A 145 -3.97 7.08 5.91
N THR A 146 -4.10 6.21 6.91
CA THR A 146 -4.89 6.47 8.14
C THR A 146 -4.03 6.90 9.33
N ILE A 147 -2.76 7.27 9.13
CA ILE A 147 -1.81 7.55 10.22
C ILE A 147 -2.24 8.70 11.14
N ALA A 148 -3.09 9.61 10.64
CA ALA A 148 -3.62 10.73 11.41
C ALA A 148 -4.62 10.29 12.50
N GLY A 149 -5.13 9.06 12.46
CA GLY A 149 -6.08 8.53 13.45
C GLY A 149 -5.43 7.93 14.71
N PHE A 150 -4.10 7.84 14.80
CA PHE A 150 -3.42 7.34 16.01
C PHE A 150 -3.16 8.48 17.00
N ASP A 151 -3.72 8.54 18.20
CA ASP A 151 -3.50 9.71 19.07
C ASP A 151 -2.03 9.90 19.52
N ASP A 152 -1.28 8.81 19.60
CA ASP A 152 0.13 8.81 19.98
C ASP A 152 1.05 9.32 18.84
N ILE A 153 1.61 10.53 19.03
CA ILE A 153 2.54 11.19 18.11
C ILE A 153 3.83 10.39 17.93
N GLU A 154 4.37 9.80 19.00
CA GLU A 154 5.61 9.01 18.92
C GLU A 154 5.38 7.71 18.16
N LYS A 155 4.21 7.07 18.34
CA LYS A 155 3.78 5.95 17.50
C LYS A 155 3.68 6.36 16.03
N ARG A 156 3.10 7.52 15.70
CA ARG A 156 3.06 8.04 14.30
C ARG A 156 4.47 8.20 13.73
N LYS A 157 5.37 8.87 14.46
CA LYS A 157 6.76 9.07 14.01
C LYS A 157 7.49 7.74 13.81
N LYS A 158 7.30 6.77 14.72
CA LYS A 158 7.89 5.44 14.61
C LYS A 158 7.43 4.71 13.35
N ILE A 159 6.12 4.65 13.10
CA ILE A 159 5.55 4.03 11.90
C ILE A 159 6.05 4.74 10.65
N ALA A 160 6.08 6.08 10.63
CA ALA A 160 6.55 6.85 9.49
C ALA A 160 8.04 6.64 9.20
N LYS A 161 8.88 6.58 10.25
CA LYS A 161 10.32 6.29 10.14
C LYS A 161 10.55 4.89 9.58
N GLU A 162 9.85 3.90 10.13
CA GLU A 162 9.91 2.52 9.64
C GLU A 162 9.49 2.44 8.16
N THR A 163 8.39 3.09 7.79
CA THR A 163 7.94 3.15 6.41
C THR A 163 9.02 3.72 5.48
N MET A 164 9.64 4.83 5.88
CA MET A 164 10.70 5.49 5.11
C MET A 164 11.96 4.62 5.01
N GLU A 165 12.32 3.95 6.10
CA GLU A 165 13.55 3.18 6.21
C GLU A 165 13.40 1.72 5.78
N ILE A 166 12.21 1.17 5.55
CA ILE A 166 12.05 -0.25 5.23
C ILE A 166 11.16 -0.40 4.01
N TYR A 167 9.92 0.06 4.10
CA TYR A 167 8.88 -0.19 3.12
C TYR A 167 9.07 0.60 1.82
N ALA A 168 9.46 1.88 1.90
CA ALA A 168 9.75 2.68 0.70
C ALA A 168 10.92 2.09 -0.12
N PRO A 169 12.09 1.74 0.47
CA PRO A 169 13.16 1.04 -0.26
C PRO A 169 12.81 -0.37 -0.76
N LEU A 170 11.87 -1.07 -0.12
CA LEU A 170 11.39 -2.37 -0.62
C LEU A 170 10.51 -2.18 -1.86
N THR A 171 9.54 -1.27 -1.80
CA THR A 171 8.66 -0.94 -2.94
C THR A 171 9.44 -0.36 -4.11
N ASP A 172 10.51 0.41 -3.85
CA ASP A 172 11.45 0.88 -4.87
C ASP A 172 12.11 -0.27 -5.63
N ARG A 173 12.68 -1.25 -4.90
CA ARG A 173 13.32 -2.44 -5.49
C ARG A 173 12.36 -3.32 -6.26
N MET A 174 11.07 -3.29 -5.92
CA MET A 174 10.01 -4.00 -6.63
C MET A 174 9.45 -3.22 -7.83
N GLY A 175 9.96 -2.02 -8.11
CA GLY A 175 9.46 -1.16 -9.19
C GLY A 175 8.09 -0.52 -8.91
N MET A 176 7.59 -0.60 -7.68
CA MET A 176 6.28 -0.08 -7.25
C MET A 176 6.33 1.43 -6.98
N ASN A 177 6.77 2.21 -7.98
CA ASN A 177 7.05 3.64 -7.85
C ASN A 177 5.90 4.46 -7.26
N ARG A 178 4.65 4.17 -7.66
CA ARG A 178 3.47 4.90 -7.15
C ARG A 178 3.28 4.70 -5.65
N ILE A 179 3.41 3.46 -5.18
CA ILE A 179 3.29 3.15 -3.74
C ILE A 179 4.48 3.73 -2.98
N ARG A 180 5.69 3.60 -3.50
CA ARG A 180 6.89 4.22 -2.90
C ARG A 180 6.68 5.73 -2.71
N ASP A 181 6.30 6.42 -3.79
CA ASP A 181 6.10 7.87 -3.81
C ASP A 181 5.06 8.32 -2.76
N GLU A 182 3.99 7.54 -2.59
CA GLU A 182 2.95 7.80 -1.58
C GLU A 182 3.43 7.53 -0.15
N LEU A 183 4.08 6.38 0.09
CA LEU A 183 4.68 6.05 1.39
C LEU A 183 5.70 7.11 1.82
N GLU A 184 6.59 7.51 0.92
CA GLU A 184 7.60 8.55 1.15
C GLU A 184 6.94 9.90 1.49
N ASP A 185 5.91 10.33 0.75
CA ASP A 185 5.28 11.64 0.98
C ASP A 185 4.49 11.70 2.30
N ILE A 186 3.76 10.63 2.64
CA ILE A 186 3.04 10.55 3.91
C ILE A 186 4.04 10.49 5.08
N SER A 187 5.08 9.66 4.97
CA SER A 187 6.14 9.62 5.99
C SER A 187 6.83 10.98 6.14
N PHE A 188 7.09 11.67 5.04
CA PHE A 188 7.68 13.00 5.08
C PHE A 188 6.78 14.02 5.78
N LYS A 189 5.46 13.95 5.57
CA LYS A 189 4.49 14.78 6.28
C LYS A 189 4.54 14.60 7.79
N VAL A 190 4.77 13.37 8.25
CA VAL A 190 4.84 13.05 9.69
C VAL A 190 6.19 13.41 10.29
N LEU A 191 7.29 13.09 9.59
CA LEU A 191 8.64 13.24 10.11
C LEU A 191 9.17 14.67 10.01
N ASN A 192 8.76 15.42 8.99
CA ASN A 192 9.20 16.80 8.77
C ASN A 192 8.10 17.64 8.10
N PRO A 193 7.03 17.98 8.85
CA PRO A 193 5.87 18.69 8.32
C PRO A 193 6.23 20.08 7.77
N GLU A 194 7.11 20.82 8.45
CA GLU A 194 7.51 22.18 8.06
C GLU A 194 8.23 22.20 6.71
N ALA A 195 9.23 21.33 6.52
CA ALA A 195 9.93 21.25 5.25
C ALA A 195 9.00 20.80 4.12
N ARG A 196 8.07 19.88 4.40
CA ARG A 196 7.07 19.44 3.42
C ARG A 196 6.15 20.59 3.02
N GLU A 197 5.68 21.38 3.97
CA GLU A 197 4.79 22.52 3.70
C GLU A 197 5.49 23.57 2.84
N LEU A 198 6.73 23.93 3.17
CA LEU A 198 7.54 24.88 2.38
C LEU A 198 7.72 24.41 0.93
N ILE A 199 8.05 23.14 0.73
CA ILE A 199 8.23 22.57 -0.61
C ILE A 199 6.89 22.52 -1.36
N THR A 200 5.82 22.14 -0.69
CA THR A 200 4.48 22.05 -1.30
C THR A 200 3.98 23.43 -1.74
N LYS A 201 4.17 24.48 -0.92
CA LYS A 201 3.84 25.86 -1.28
C LYS A 201 4.61 26.30 -2.54
N ARG A 202 5.92 26.08 -2.57
CA ARG A 202 6.76 26.42 -3.73
C ARG A 202 6.41 25.62 -4.99
N LEU A 203 6.00 24.37 -4.83
CA LEU A 203 5.54 23.53 -5.95
C LEU A 203 4.26 24.07 -6.57
N LYS A 204 3.28 24.47 -5.75
CA LYS A 204 2.01 25.03 -6.23
C LYS A 204 2.22 26.26 -7.11
N VAL A 205 3.01 27.24 -6.65
CA VAL A 205 3.34 28.45 -7.43
C VAL A 205 3.98 28.06 -8.77
N LYS A 206 5.06 27.26 -8.73
CA LYS A 206 5.77 26.85 -9.95
C LYS A 206 4.97 25.93 -10.88
N LYS A 207 3.87 25.35 -10.41
CA LYS A 207 2.99 24.50 -11.21
C LYS A 207 2.06 25.34 -12.05
N GLU A 208 1.53 26.42 -11.50
CA GLU A 208 0.72 27.40 -12.24
C GLU A 208 1.55 28.00 -13.37
N ASP A 209 2.78 28.45 -13.08
CA ASP A 209 3.70 29.02 -14.06
C ASP A 209 4.06 28.05 -15.22
N ARG A 210 4.11 26.74 -14.93
CA ARG A 210 4.59 25.73 -15.90
C ARG A 210 3.47 24.99 -16.62
N LYS A 211 2.21 25.19 -16.22
CA LYS A 211 1.08 24.44 -16.75
C LYS A 211 0.88 24.70 -18.25
N GLU A 212 0.99 25.97 -18.66
CA GLU A 212 0.87 26.37 -20.06
C GLU A 212 2.06 25.88 -20.88
N THR A 213 3.28 26.10 -20.40
CA THR A 213 4.50 25.62 -21.07
C THR A 213 4.50 24.12 -21.31
N VAL A 214 4.12 23.31 -20.31
CA VAL A 214 4.05 21.85 -20.47
C VAL A 214 2.98 21.46 -21.50
N LYS A 215 1.86 22.19 -21.54
CA LYS A 215 0.77 21.94 -22.49
C LYS A 215 1.19 22.28 -23.93
N GLU A 216 1.88 23.40 -24.12
CA GLU A 216 2.41 23.83 -25.42
C GLU A 216 3.45 22.84 -25.95
N ILE A 217 4.46 22.53 -25.15
CA ILE A 217 5.50 21.55 -25.50
C ILE A 217 4.87 20.19 -25.82
N SER A 218 3.90 19.72 -24.99
CA SER A 218 3.23 18.44 -25.25
C SER A 218 2.48 18.44 -26.58
N LYS A 219 1.83 19.55 -26.97
CA LYS A 219 1.14 19.66 -28.25
C LYS A 219 2.12 19.62 -29.43
N GLU A 220 3.23 20.33 -29.32
CA GLU A 220 4.27 20.34 -30.36
C GLU A 220 4.81 18.93 -30.61
N PHE A 221 5.17 18.21 -29.55
CA PHE A 221 5.60 16.81 -29.66
C PHE A 221 4.52 15.90 -30.27
N ILE A 222 3.25 16.08 -29.87
CA ILE A 222 2.14 15.28 -30.44
C ILE A 222 2.01 15.54 -31.94
N ASN A 223 2.12 16.79 -32.39
CA ASN A 223 2.01 17.13 -33.81
C ASN A 223 3.14 16.50 -34.63
N VAL A 224 4.40 16.67 -34.21
CA VAL A 224 5.57 16.09 -34.89
C VAL A 224 5.46 14.57 -34.97
N LEU A 225 5.06 13.92 -33.88
CA LEU A 225 4.92 12.45 -33.87
C LEU A 225 3.76 11.98 -34.75
N LYS A 226 2.65 12.72 -34.78
CA LYS A 226 1.50 12.43 -35.63
C LYS A 226 1.81 12.60 -37.12
N GLU A 227 2.60 13.61 -37.50
CA GLU A 227 3.09 13.80 -38.87
C GLU A 227 3.95 12.63 -39.35
N ASN A 228 4.63 11.96 -38.42
CA ASN A 228 5.41 10.75 -38.68
C ASN A 228 4.59 9.45 -38.52
N GLY A 229 3.26 9.54 -38.42
CA GLY A 229 2.36 8.39 -38.30
C GLY A 229 2.35 7.72 -36.92
N ILE A 230 2.91 8.35 -35.89
CA ILE A 230 3.00 7.79 -34.54
C ILE A 230 1.94 8.45 -33.65
N ASN A 231 0.97 7.65 -33.18
CA ASN A 231 -0.05 8.12 -32.24
C ASN A 231 0.44 7.94 -30.79
N VAL A 232 0.53 9.02 -30.02
CA VAL A 232 1.06 9.00 -28.64
C VAL A 232 0.16 9.71 -27.65
N LYS A 233 0.32 9.36 -26.37
CA LYS A 233 -0.24 10.11 -25.24
C LYS A 233 0.91 10.69 -24.41
N ILE A 234 1.02 12.01 -24.38
CA ILE A 234 2.01 12.72 -23.57
C ILE A 234 1.34 13.28 -22.32
N THR A 235 1.98 13.07 -21.16
CA THR A 235 1.50 13.57 -19.87
C THR A 235 2.63 14.18 -19.07
N GLY A 236 2.39 15.33 -18.43
CA GLY A 236 3.34 15.91 -17.48
C GLY A 236 3.40 15.12 -16.18
N ARG A 237 4.60 14.82 -15.69
CA ARG A 237 4.82 14.20 -14.37
C ARG A 237 5.30 15.24 -13.36
N GLU A 238 4.53 15.42 -12.30
CA GLU A 238 4.94 16.23 -11.15
C GLU A 238 5.86 15.40 -10.23
N LYS A 239 6.90 16.03 -9.68
CA LYS A 239 7.77 15.39 -8.68
C LYS A 239 7.12 15.47 -7.31
N THR A 240 7.28 14.43 -6.51
CA THR A 240 6.79 14.44 -5.13
C THR A 240 7.57 15.42 -4.25
N PRO A 241 6.95 16.00 -3.20
CA PRO A 241 7.62 16.86 -2.25
C PRO A 241 8.86 16.21 -1.64
N PHE A 242 8.77 14.95 -1.21
CA PHE A 242 9.91 14.23 -0.66
C PHE A 242 11.07 14.04 -1.65
N SER A 243 10.77 13.71 -2.92
CA SER A 243 11.82 13.58 -3.95
C SER A 243 12.57 14.88 -4.19
N ILE A 244 11.90 16.03 -4.07
CA ILE A 244 12.53 17.36 -4.17
C ILE A 244 13.38 17.63 -2.93
N TRP A 245 12.82 17.39 -1.74
CA TRP A 245 13.54 17.56 -0.48
C TRP A 245 14.84 16.75 -0.45
N ARG A 246 14.77 15.45 -0.80
CA ARG A 246 15.91 14.55 -0.88
C ARG A 246 16.99 15.04 -1.86
N LYS A 247 16.60 15.72 -2.95
CA LYS A 247 17.55 16.31 -3.90
C LYS A 247 18.20 17.59 -3.36
N ILE A 248 17.49 18.38 -2.57
CA ILE A 248 18.03 19.58 -1.93
C ILE A 248 19.06 19.18 -0.85
N GLN A 249 18.77 18.15 -0.05
CA GLN A 249 19.66 17.68 1.02
C GLN A 249 20.96 17.03 0.54
N LYS A 250 21.00 16.58 -0.71
CA LYS A 250 22.21 15.97 -1.33
C LYS A 250 23.09 16.98 -2.06
N LYS A 251 22.63 18.22 -2.18
CA LYS A 251 23.39 19.33 -2.76
C LYS A 251 24.03 20.11 -1.63
#